data_AF-A0A4P2PZI1-F1
#
_entry.id   AF-A0A4P2PZI1-F1
#
_cell.length_a   1.000
_cell.length_b   1.000
_cell.length_c   1.000
_cell.angle_alpha   90.00
_cell.angle_beta   90.00
_cell.angle_gamma   90.00
#
_symmetry.space_group_name_H-M   'P 1'
#
loop_
_entity.id
_entity.type
_entity.pdbx_description
1 polymer ?
#
loop_
_entity_poly.entity_id
_entity_poly.type
_entity_poly.pdbx_seq_one_letter_code
_entity_poly.pdbx_strand_id
1 'polypeptide(L)'
;MAASLDSGSSVAGASPALEEVEASAPAVEAPGTSRVTLDDVLDEHTAPSAAPLPARKAQPLGAAMRTARVASISGRAARILVRGAEGPIEAEVAPEVDPEVIADAHARGDAVLVELCEGAAPLIVGALTTQRPKALHLKAATITIEGEQELLLRSGRGAVRIREDGDIEVVGSRISAASRGLFRIVGRLLRLN
;
A
#
# COMPACT_ATOMS: atom_id res chain seq x y z
N MET A 1 14.00 -24.84 36.42
CA MET A 1 12.87 -25.05 37.36
C MET A 1 11.60 -24.83 36.58
N ALA A 2 10.96 -25.93 36.18
CA ALA A 2 9.72 -25.94 35.41
C ALA A 2 8.57 -26.25 36.40
N ALA A 3 7.47 -25.51 36.29
CA ALA A 3 6.23 -25.86 36.97
C ALA A 3 5.11 -25.87 35.93
N SER A 4 4.76 -27.09 35.52
CA SER A 4 3.50 -27.42 34.88
C SER A 4 2.37 -27.34 35.91
N LEU A 5 1.24 -26.77 35.52
CA LEU A 5 -0.03 -26.99 36.21
C LEU A 5 -1.07 -27.41 35.18
N ASP A 6 -1.67 -28.55 35.48
CA ASP A 6 -2.60 -29.33 34.70
C ASP A 6 -3.96 -29.36 35.44
N SER A 7 -5.02 -29.51 34.63
CA SER A 7 -6.30 -30.17 34.92
C SER A 7 -7.46 -29.47 35.69
N GLY A 8 -8.66 -29.65 35.12
CA GLY A 8 -9.98 -29.69 35.79
C GLY A 8 -10.99 -28.63 35.31
N SER A 9 -11.75 -28.79 34.21
CA SER A 9 -12.96 -29.63 33.99
C SER A 9 -14.18 -29.30 34.87
N SER A 10 -15.24 -28.72 34.28
CA SER A 10 -16.63 -29.17 34.46
C SER A 10 -17.61 -28.60 33.41
N VAL A 11 -18.02 -29.48 32.49
CA VAL A 11 -19.36 -29.76 31.91
C VAL A 11 -20.51 -28.73 32.09
N ALA A 12 -21.17 -28.38 30.97
CA ALA A 12 -22.60 -28.63 30.68
C ALA A 12 -23.23 -27.51 29.81
N GLY A 13 -23.94 -27.88 28.73
CA GLY A 13 -25.03 -27.03 28.22
C GLY A 13 -25.30 -27.02 26.71
N ALA A 14 -26.15 -27.96 26.27
CA ALA A 14 -27.17 -27.82 25.21
C ALA A 14 -26.76 -27.66 23.73
N SER A 15 -27.00 -28.74 22.98
CA SER A 15 -27.26 -28.77 21.55
C SER A 15 -28.72 -28.37 21.23
N PRO A 16 -28.98 -27.79 20.05
CA PRO A 16 -30.20 -28.06 19.28
C PRO A 16 -29.82 -28.64 17.91
N ALA A 17 -30.20 -29.87 17.60
CA ALA A 17 -31.51 -30.29 17.06
C ALA A 17 -31.61 -29.99 15.55
N LEU A 18 -31.57 -31.09 14.80
CA LEU A 18 -31.76 -31.23 13.37
C LEU A 18 -33.20 -30.88 12.97
N GLU A 19 -33.37 -30.12 11.88
CA GLU A 19 -34.58 -30.16 11.06
C GLU A 19 -34.16 -30.49 9.64
N GLU A 20 -34.30 -31.78 9.31
CA GLU A 20 -34.31 -32.30 7.94
C GLU A 20 -35.70 -32.05 7.36
N VAL A 21 -35.79 -31.30 6.27
CA VAL A 21 -37.00 -31.17 5.47
C VAL A 21 -36.76 -31.95 4.18
N GLU A 22 -37.37 -33.13 4.09
CA GLU A 22 -37.55 -33.88 2.86
C GLU A 22 -38.45 -33.10 1.89
N ALA A 23 -37.93 -32.81 0.70
CA ALA A 23 -38.73 -32.41 -0.45
C ALA A 23 -38.42 -33.37 -1.60
N SER A 24 -39.36 -34.27 -1.84
CA SER A 24 -39.38 -35.23 -2.95
C SER A 24 -40.19 -34.65 -4.11
N ALA A 25 -39.57 -34.49 -5.29
CA ALA A 25 -40.25 -34.31 -6.59
C ALA A 25 -39.26 -34.56 -7.76
N PRO A 26 -39.75 -34.96 -8.96
CA PRO A 26 -39.09 -35.95 -9.80
C PRO A 26 -38.13 -35.40 -10.87
N ALA A 27 -37.28 -36.33 -11.32
CA ALA A 27 -36.29 -36.20 -12.39
C ALA A 27 -36.89 -35.73 -13.72
N VAL A 28 -36.29 -34.66 -14.26
CA VAL A 28 -36.40 -34.25 -15.66
C VAL A 28 -35.03 -34.43 -16.29
N GLU A 29 -34.92 -35.40 -17.19
CA GLU A 29 -33.77 -35.59 -18.08
C GLU A 29 -33.61 -34.35 -18.98
N ALA A 30 -32.41 -33.78 -19.00
CA ALA A 30 -31.98 -32.74 -19.92
C ALA A 30 -30.50 -32.97 -20.31
N PRO A 31 -30.08 -32.49 -21.49
CA PRO A 31 -29.12 -33.18 -22.36
C PRO A 31 -27.65 -32.97 -21.97
N GLY A 32 -26.81 -33.90 -22.42
CA GLY A 32 -25.40 -34.04 -22.08
C GLY A 32 -24.60 -32.74 -22.04
N THR A 33 -24.11 -32.41 -20.85
CA THR A 33 -23.07 -31.42 -20.65
C THR A 33 -21.77 -31.98 -21.21
N SER A 34 -21.32 -31.42 -22.35
CA SER A 34 -19.96 -31.63 -22.86
C SER A 34 -18.96 -31.28 -21.76
N ARG A 35 -18.30 -32.29 -21.21
CA ARG A 35 -17.23 -32.10 -20.21
C ARG A 35 -15.98 -31.65 -20.96
N VAL A 36 -15.75 -30.34 -21.00
CA VAL A 36 -14.45 -29.76 -21.35
C VAL A 36 -13.45 -30.30 -20.33
N THR A 37 -12.52 -31.12 -20.79
CA THR A 37 -11.47 -31.68 -19.92
C THR A 37 -10.37 -30.65 -19.73
N LEU A 38 -9.56 -30.79 -18.67
CA LEU A 38 -8.46 -29.84 -18.41
C LEU A 38 -7.42 -29.85 -19.55
N ASP A 39 -7.33 -30.96 -20.28
CA ASP A 39 -6.46 -31.12 -21.45
C ASP A 39 -6.96 -30.29 -22.65
N ASP A 40 -8.29 -30.12 -22.83
CA ASP A 40 -8.87 -29.26 -23.88
C ASP A 40 -8.56 -27.76 -23.71
N VAL A 41 -8.16 -27.34 -22.50
CA VAL A 41 -7.78 -25.94 -22.21
C VAL A 41 -6.28 -25.70 -22.39
N LEU A 42 -5.48 -26.78 -22.42
CA LEU A 42 -4.02 -26.72 -22.49
C LEU A 42 -3.49 -26.93 -23.92
N ASP A 43 -4.29 -27.50 -24.81
CA ASP A 43 -3.93 -27.62 -26.23
C ASP A 43 -4.18 -26.29 -26.98
N GLU A 44 -3.07 -25.74 -27.49
CA GLU A 44 -2.98 -24.71 -28.52
C GLU A 44 -3.45 -23.28 -28.17
N HIS A 45 -2.71 -22.65 -27.26
CA HIS A 45 -2.33 -21.24 -27.47
C HIS A 45 -0.85 -21.16 -27.83
N THR A 46 -0.54 -21.62 -29.05
CA THR A 46 0.66 -21.17 -29.77
C THR A 46 0.47 -19.68 -30.00
N ALA A 47 1.01 -18.86 -29.08
CA ALA A 47 0.97 -17.42 -29.21
C ALA A 47 1.48 -17.06 -30.62
N PRO A 48 0.71 -16.33 -31.44
CA PRO A 48 1.18 -15.92 -32.75
C PRO A 48 2.52 -15.22 -32.53
N SER A 49 3.56 -15.71 -33.22
CA SER A 49 4.90 -15.11 -33.20
C SER A 49 4.73 -13.63 -33.47
N ALA A 50 4.85 -12.82 -32.41
CA ALA A 50 4.52 -11.42 -32.47
C ALA A 50 5.45 -10.79 -33.50
N ALA A 51 4.87 -10.30 -34.60
CA ALA A 51 5.63 -9.56 -35.59
C ALA A 51 6.43 -8.47 -34.86
N PRO A 52 7.75 -8.35 -35.10
CA PRO A 52 8.57 -7.39 -34.40
C PRO A 52 7.93 -6.00 -34.53
N LEU A 53 7.57 -5.42 -33.38
CA LEU A 53 6.98 -4.08 -33.34
C LEU A 53 7.89 -3.13 -34.11
N PRO A 54 7.34 -2.23 -34.94
CA PRO A 54 8.15 -1.31 -35.71
C PRO A 54 9.07 -0.53 -34.77
N ALA A 55 10.37 -0.52 -35.10
CA ALA A 55 11.37 0.21 -34.32
C ALA A 55 10.93 1.67 -34.21
N ARG A 56 10.55 2.08 -32.99
CA ARG A 56 10.10 3.44 -32.73
C ARG A 56 11.31 4.35 -32.85
N LYS A 57 11.36 5.14 -33.91
CA LYS A 57 12.41 6.16 -34.10
C LYS A 57 12.43 7.10 -32.89
N ALA A 58 13.63 7.35 -32.38
CA ALA A 58 13.82 8.33 -31.31
C ALA A 58 13.33 9.70 -31.78
N GLN A 59 12.57 10.37 -30.91
CA GLN A 59 12.11 11.74 -31.16
C GLN A 59 13.06 12.71 -30.45
N PRO A 60 13.40 13.84 -31.08
CA PRO A 60 14.15 14.88 -30.40
C PRO A 60 13.37 15.34 -29.17
N LEU A 61 14.09 15.45 -28.06
CA LEU A 61 13.55 15.91 -26.79
C LEU A 61 13.47 17.45 -26.85
N GLY A 62 12.35 17.98 -27.34
CA GLY A 62 12.05 19.41 -27.24
C GLY A 62 11.78 19.85 -25.80
N ALA A 63 11.67 21.16 -25.58
CA ALA A 63 11.38 21.73 -24.27
C ALA A 63 10.02 21.24 -23.75
N ALA A 64 10.02 20.50 -22.64
CA ALA A 64 8.81 19.84 -22.11
C ALA A 64 9.02 19.30 -20.69
N MET A 65 7.91 19.19 -19.95
CA MET A 65 7.85 18.33 -18.77
C MET A 65 7.63 16.87 -19.18
N ARG A 66 8.46 15.96 -18.68
CA ARG A 66 8.37 14.52 -18.98
C ARG A 66 8.55 13.67 -17.73
N THR A 67 8.19 12.40 -17.85
CA THR A 67 8.51 11.38 -16.86
C THR A 67 9.73 10.58 -17.29
N ALA A 68 10.56 10.22 -16.32
CA ALA A 68 11.72 9.38 -16.52
C ALA A 68 11.86 8.34 -15.40
N ARG A 69 12.73 7.35 -15.59
CA ARG A 69 13.20 6.47 -14.52
C ARG A 69 14.64 6.82 -14.16
N VAL A 70 14.99 6.79 -12.90
CA VAL A 70 16.37 7.00 -12.46
C VAL A 70 17.13 5.68 -12.68
N ALA A 71 18.21 5.73 -13.46
CA ALA A 71 19.13 4.61 -13.68
C ALA A 71 20.24 4.58 -12.63
N SER A 72 20.73 5.74 -12.21
CA SER A 72 21.70 5.89 -11.12
C SER A 72 21.64 7.32 -10.55
N ILE A 73 22.03 7.49 -9.30
CA ILE A 73 22.14 8.81 -8.65
C ILE A 73 23.39 8.87 -7.76
N SER A 74 24.08 10.00 -7.77
CA SER A 74 25.23 10.32 -6.92
C SER A 74 25.18 11.79 -6.53
N GLY A 75 24.84 12.07 -5.28
CA GLY A 75 24.55 13.43 -4.84
C GLY A 75 23.44 14.06 -5.68
N ARG A 76 23.71 15.19 -6.32
CA ARG A 76 22.75 15.90 -7.19
C ARG A 76 22.83 15.52 -8.68
N ALA A 77 23.76 14.65 -9.06
CA ALA A 77 23.86 14.17 -10.44
C ALA A 77 23.14 12.82 -10.57
N ALA A 78 22.35 12.67 -11.63
CA ALA A 78 21.62 11.44 -11.91
C ALA A 78 21.72 11.07 -13.39
N ARG A 79 21.59 9.77 -13.67
CA ARG A 79 21.35 9.27 -15.03
C ARG A 79 19.90 8.83 -15.12
N ILE A 80 19.18 9.33 -16.11
CA ILE A 80 17.75 9.08 -16.27
C ILE A 80 17.43 8.42 -17.61
N LEU A 81 16.43 7.55 -17.60
CA LEU A 81 15.85 6.92 -18.78
C LEU A 81 14.54 7.63 -19.10
N VAL A 82 14.60 8.56 -20.07
CA VAL A 82 13.42 9.26 -20.57
C VAL A 82 12.76 8.40 -21.65
N ARG A 83 11.44 8.24 -21.58
CA ARG A 83 10.71 7.49 -22.61
C ARG A 83 10.89 8.12 -23.99
N GLY A 84 11.37 7.34 -24.95
CA GLY A 84 11.60 7.77 -26.33
C GLY A 84 13.00 8.33 -26.62
N ALA A 85 13.87 8.39 -25.62
CA ALA A 85 15.30 8.62 -25.82
C ALA A 85 16.03 7.31 -26.14
N GLU A 86 17.15 7.39 -26.87
CA GLU A 86 17.95 6.21 -27.27
C GLU A 86 18.80 5.62 -26.13
N GLY A 87 18.91 6.32 -25.00
CA GLY A 87 19.70 5.85 -23.87
C GLY A 87 19.56 6.72 -22.62
N PRO A 88 20.37 6.40 -21.58
CA PRO A 88 20.42 7.20 -20.37
C PRO A 88 20.99 8.59 -20.66
N ILE A 89 20.32 9.62 -20.15
CA ILE A 89 20.73 11.02 -20.26
C ILE A 89 21.18 11.48 -18.88
N GLU A 90 22.20 12.33 -18.82
CA GLU A 90 22.60 12.98 -17.58
C GLU A 90 21.58 14.05 -17.19
N ALA A 91 21.26 14.11 -15.91
CA ALA A 91 20.31 15.05 -15.34
C ALA A 91 20.82 15.55 -13.99
N GLU A 92 20.37 16.73 -13.62
CA GLU A 92 20.65 17.34 -12.32
C GLU A 92 19.38 17.31 -11.46
N VAL A 93 19.53 17.14 -10.15
CA VAL A 93 18.42 17.28 -9.19
C VAL A 93 18.23 18.77 -8.89
N ALA A 94 17.01 19.26 -9.08
CA ALA A 94 16.65 20.65 -8.79
C ALA A 94 17.05 21.04 -7.36
N PRO A 95 17.52 22.28 -7.13
CA PRO A 95 18.02 22.68 -5.82
C PRO A 95 16.98 22.64 -4.70
N GLU A 96 15.69 22.74 -5.05
CA GLU A 96 14.53 22.64 -4.17
C GLU A 96 14.17 21.19 -3.80
N VAL A 97 14.73 20.21 -4.51
CA VAL A 97 14.46 18.79 -4.30
C VAL A 97 15.61 18.18 -3.51
N ASP A 98 15.27 17.55 -2.38
CA ASP A 98 16.23 16.77 -1.62
C ASP A 98 16.70 15.54 -2.45
N PRO A 99 18.02 15.36 -2.68
CA PRO A 99 18.53 14.20 -3.38
C PRO A 99 18.12 12.86 -2.77
N GLU A 100 17.91 12.78 -1.45
CA GLU A 100 17.46 11.56 -0.79
C GLU A 100 16.08 11.12 -1.30
N VAL A 101 15.19 12.06 -1.64
CA VAL A 101 13.87 11.76 -2.22
C VAL A 101 14.00 11.06 -3.58
N ILE A 102 14.99 11.46 -4.38
CA ILE A 102 15.24 10.86 -5.70
C ILE A 102 15.98 9.51 -5.57
N ALA A 103 16.87 9.37 -4.60
CA ALA A 103 17.50 8.09 -4.26
C ALA A 103 16.46 7.06 -3.80
N ASP A 104 15.51 7.49 -2.98
CA ASP A 104 14.36 6.71 -2.55
C ASP A 104 13.48 6.27 -3.73
N ALA A 105 13.19 7.19 -4.65
CA ALA A 105 12.43 6.88 -5.86
C ALA A 105 13.17 5.87 -6.75
N HIS A 106 14.49 5.99 -6.87
CA HIS A 106 15.33 5.02 -7.59
C HIS A 106 15.27 3.64 -6.93
N ALA A 107 15.43 3.55 -5.60
CA ALA A 107 15.40 2.30 -4.85
C ALA A 107 14.05 1.57 -4.99
N ARG A 108 12.94 2.32 -5.07
CA ARG A 108 11.59 1.77 -5.28
C ARG A 108 11.26 1.49 -6.75
N GLY A 109 12.06 1.97 -7.69
CA GLY A 109 11.74 1.92 -9.11
C GLY A 109 10.56 2.83 -9.49
N ASP A 110 10.36 3.92 -8.76
CA ASP A 110 9.37 4.95 -9.06
C ASP A 110 9.80 5.79 -10.29
N ALA A 111 8.84 6.50 -10.86
CA ALA A 111 9.14 7.49 -11.89
C ALA A 111 9.57 8.81 -11.25
N VAL A 112 10.26 9.65 -12.00
CA VAL A 112 10.58 11.03 -11.63
C VAL A 112 10.03 11.98 -12.68
N LEU A 113 9.69 13.19 -12.25
CA LEU A 113 9.28 14.29 -13.10
C LEU A 113 10.54 15.08 -13.50
N VAL A 114 10.71 15.29 -14.79
CA VAL A 114 11.91 15.91 -15.37
C VAL A 114 11.49 17.05 -16.29
N GLU A 115 12.11 18.20 -16.09
CA GLU A 115 12.03 19.34 -16.98
C GLU A 115 13.16 19.24 -18.02
N LEU A 116 12.78 19.32 -19.28
CA LEU A 116 13.70 19.38 -20.41
C LEU A 116 13.65 20.78 -20.97
N CYS A 117 14.79 21.47 -20.97
CA CYS A 117 14.96 22.81 -21.52
C CYS A 117 15.97 22.75 -22.68
N GLU A 118 15.70 23.51 -23.74
CA GLU A 118 16.61 23.56 -24.88
C GLU A 118 17.95 24.20 -24.48
N GLY A 119 19.06 23.52 -24.78
CA GLY A 119 20.41 23.99 -24.44
C GLY A 119 20.81 23.86 -22.97
N ALA A 120 19.97 23.27 -22.11
CA ALA A 120 20.27 23.01 -20.71
C ALA A 120 20.24 21.51 -20.38
N ALA A 121 20.91 21.13 -19.30
CA ALA A 121 20.82 19.77 -18.77
C ALA A 121 19.39 19.51 -18.26
N PRO A 122 18.83 18.30 -18.46
CA PRO A 122 17.58 17.87 -17.85
C PRO A 122 17.59 18.08 -16.33
N LEU A 123 16.48 18.59 -15.80
CA LEU A 123 16.34 18.88 -14.37
C LEU A 123 15.27 18.00 -13.73
N ILE A 124 15.61 17.24 -12.70
CA ILE A 124 14.68 16.43 -11.92
C ILE A 124 14.00 17.33 -10.89
N VAL A 125 12.71 17.58 -11.07
CA VAL A 125 11.92 18.51 -10.25
C VAL A 125 11.03 17.80 -9.21
N GLY A 126 10.98 16.46 -9.22
CA GLY A 126 10.28 15.70 -8.19
C GLY A 126 10.20 14.19 -8.45
N ALA A 127 9.85 13.44 -7.40
CA ALA A 127 9.53 12.02 -7.49
C ALA A 127 8.03 11.80 -7.74
N LEU A 128 7.68 10.78 -8.51
CA LEU A 128 6.31 10.38 -8.82
C LEU A 128 6.00 9.00 -8.26
N THR A 129 5.23 8.97 -7.18
CA THR A 129 4.60 7.74 -6.69
C THR A 129 3.35 7.43 -7.49
N THR A 130 3.37 6.33 -8.24
CA THR A 130 2.24 5.88 -9.08
C THR A 130 1.41 4.76 -8.42
N GLN A 131 1.88 4.22 -7.30
CA GLN A 131 1.20 3.17 -6.55
C GLN A 131 0.68 3.72 -5.22
N ARG A 132 -0.47 3.18 -4.77
CA ARG A 132 -0.96 3.44 -3.42
C ARG A 132 -0.01 2.78 -2.41
N PRO A 133 0.59 3.53 -1.46
CA PRO A 133 1.47 2.93 -0.46
C PRO A 133 0.67 1.96 0.42
N LYS A 134 1.20 0.74 0.61
CA LYS A 134 0.63 -0.24 1.54
C LYS A 134 0.95 0.09 2.99
N ALA A 135 2.06 0.79 3.22
CA ALA A 135 2.52 1.27 4.51
C ALA A 135 3.17 2.65 4.33
N LEU A 136 3.06 3.50 5.35
CA LEU A 136 3.69 4.81 5.41
C LEU A 136 4.65 4.83 6.60
N HIS A 137 5.93 5.06 6.33
CA HIS A 137 6.96 5.23 7.35
C HIS A 137 7.38 6.70 7.36
N LEU A 138 7.06 7.41 8.44
CA LEU A 138 7.44 8.80 8.63
C LEU A 138 8.68 8.85 9.52
N LYS A 139 9.79 9.34 9.00
CA LYS A 139 11.00 9.66 9.76
C LYS A 139 11.17 11.17 9.79
N ALA A 140 10.82 11.77 10.92
CA ALA A 140 10.90 13.21 11.10
C ALA A 140 11.37 13.55 12.51
N ALA A 141 11.99 14.71 12.67
CA ALA A 141 12.31 15.25 14.00
C ALA A 141 11.04 15.57 14.79
N THR A 142 9.96 15.98 14.12
CA THR A 142 8.66 16.29 14.72
C THR A 142 7.56 15.96 13.72
N ILE A 143 6.43 15.43 14.21
CA ILE A 143 5.22 15.17 13.43
C ILE A 143 4.08 15.94 14.09
N THR A 144 3.50 16.88 13.34
CA THR A 144 2.31 17.64 13.75
C THR A 144 1.13 17.18 12.89
N ILE A 145 0.02 16.81 13.53
CA ILE A 145 -1.23 16.42 12.85
C ILE A 145 -2.32 17.34 13.39
N GLU A 146 -2.88 18.17 12.50
CA GLU A 146 -3.95 19.12 12.81
C GLU A 146 -5.25 18.65 12.15
N GLY A 147 -6.32 18.64 12.94
CA GLY A 147 -7.68 18.40 12.46
C GLY A 147 -8.58 19.51 12.98
N GLU A 148 -9.33 20.16 12.08
CA GLU A 148 -10.18 21.29 12.46
C GLU A 148 -11.37 20.87 13.35
N GLN A 149 -11.94 19.70 13.08
CA GLN A 149 -13.16 19.22 13.76
C GLN A 149 -12.93 17.90 14.51
N GLU A 150 -12.19 16.97 13.90
CA GLU A 150 -12.00 15.62 14.43
C GLU A 150 -10.66 15.03 13.96
N LEU A 151 -9.97 14.33 14.85
CA LEU A 151 -8.86 13.44 14.53
C LEU A 151 -9.23 11.99 14.90
N LEU A 152 -9.33 11.11 13.90
CA LEU A 152 -9.64 9.70 14.07
C LEU A 152 -8.46 8.82 13.64
N LEU A 153 -7.90 8.06 14.59
CA LEU A 153 -6.86 7.06 14.37
C LEU A 153 -7.44 5.67 14.56
N ARG A 154 -7.50 4.86 13.48
CA ARG A 154 -8.12 3.52 13.51
C ARG A 154 -7.13 2.43 13.10
N SER A 155 -7.18 1.30 13.81
CA SER A 155 -6.46 0.08 13.47
C SER A 155 -7.31 -1.15 13.80
N GLY A 156 -7.83 -1.83 12.77
CA GLY A 156 -8.74 -2.96 12.93
C GLY A 156 -9.99 -2.60 13.75
N ARG A 157 -10.10 -3.17 14.94
CA ARG A 157 -11.18 -2.93 15.94
C ARG A 157 -10.84 -1.85 16.98
N GLY A 158 -9.61 -1.36 16.99
CA GLY A 158 -9.18 -0.29 17.88
C GLY A 158 -9.32 1.08 17.22
N ALA A 159 -9.71 2.09 17.99
CA ALA A 159 -9.75 3.47 17.53
C ALA A 159 -9.45 4.46 18.66
N VAL A 160 -8.82 5.58 18.30
CA VAL A 160 -8.69 6.78 19.13
C VAL A 160 -9.31 7.93 18.35
N ARG A 161 -10.22 8.66 18.98
CA ARG A 161 -10.88 9.82 18.40
C ARG A 161 -10.72 11.02 19.31
N ILE A 162 -10.36 12.16 18.74
CA ILE A 162 -10.24 13.45 19.41
C ILE A 162 -11.15 14.42 18.67
N ARG A 163 -12.09 15.06 19.37
CA ARG A 163 -13.04 16.03 18.81
C ARG A 163 -12.66 17.47 19.16
N GLU A 164 -13.23 18.43 18.44
CA GLU A 164 -13.03 19.87 18.66
C GLU A 164 -13.46 20.36 20.05
N ASP A 165 -14.42 19.71 20.69
CA ASP A 165 -14.89 20.01 22.05
C ASP A 165 -13.95 19.50 23.15
N GLY A 166 -12.87 18.80 22.75
CA GLY A 166 -11.89 18.19 23.64
C GLY A 166 -12.27 16.78 24.10
N ASP A 167 -13.38 16.21 23.61
CA ASP A 167 -13.73 14.82 23.92
C ASP A 167 -12.74 13.86 23.27
N ILE A 168 -12.17 12.98 24.11
CA ILE A 168 -11.27 11.91 23.68
C ILE A 168 -11.94 10.58 23.93
N GLU A 169 -12.16 9.82 22.87
CA GLU A 169 -12.72 8.48 22.91
C GLU A 169 -11.67 7.45 22.52
N VAL A 170 -11.48 6.43 23.36
CA VAL A 170 -10.58 5.31 23.09
C VAL A 170 -11.39 4.01 23.10
N VAL A 171 -11.42 3.31 21.97
CA VAL A 171 -12.13 2.05 21.79
C VAL A 171 -11.12 0.93 21.53
N GLY A 172 -11.22 -0.16 22.28
CA GLY A 172 -10.37 -1.32 22.08
C GLY A 172 -10.72 -2.48 23.01
N SER A 173 -10.20 -3.68 22.70
CA SER A 173 -10.40 -4.87 23.53
C SER A 173 -9.57 -4.86 24.82
N ARG A 174 -8.47 -4.09 24.83
CA ARG A 174 -7.58 -3.92 25.99
C ARG A 174 -6.92 -2.56 25.88
N ILE A 175 -6.96 -1.79 26.96
CA ILE A 175 -6.19 -0.55 27.11
C ILE A 175 -5.04 -0.86 28.07
N SER A 176 -3.81 -0.72 27.59
CA SER A 176 -2.60 -0.90 28.40
C SER A 176 -1.82 0.40 28.37
N ALA A 177 -1.63 1.02 29.53
CA ALA A 177 -0.79 2.19 29.69
C ALA A 177 0.43 1.80 30.54
N ALA A 178 1.63 2.10 30.05
CA ALA A 178 2.88 1.92 30.78
C ALA A 178 3.61 3.27 30.81
N SER A 179 4.05 3.69 32.00
CA SER A 179 4.85 4.91 32.19
C SER A 179 6.08 4.57 33.03
N ARG A 180 7.22 5.20 32.72
CA ARG A 180 8.45 5.10 33.54
C ARG A 180 8.42 6.02 34.76
N GLY A 181 7.42 6.90 34.86
CA GLY A 181 7.23 7.83 35.96
C GLY A 181 5.84 7.66 36.59
N LEU A 182 5.47 8.63 37.41
CA LEU A 182 4.16 8.67 38.04
C LEU A 182 3.06 8.83 36.98
N PHE A 183 2.12 7.90 36.94
CA PHE A 183 0.93 7.96 36.08
C PHE A 183 -0.28 8.35 36.93
N ARG A 184 -1.00 9.40 36.52
CA ARG A 184 -2.21 9.88 37.21
C ARG A 184 -3.34 10.03 36.19
N ILE A 185 -4.52 9.57 36.59
CA ILE A 185 -5.77 9.86 35.89
C ILE A 185 -6.49 10.93 36.71
N VAL A 186 -6.73 12.08 36.11
CA VAL A 186 -7.41 13.21 36.75
C VAL A 186 -8.66 13.53 35.95
N GLY A 187 -9.81 13.56 36.62
CA GLY A 187 -11.09 13.90 36.00
C GLY A 187 -12.08 14.39 37.05
N ARG A 188 -13.08 15.17 36.62
CA ARG A 188 -14.19 15.60 37.48
C ARG A 188 -15.01 14.41 37.99
N LEU A 189 -15.16 13.39 37.15
CA LEU A 189 -15.83 12.13 37.46
C LEU A 189 -15.07 11.00 36.78
N LEU A 190 -14.71 9.96 37.53
CA LEU A 190 -14.12 8.74 36.99
C LEU A 190 -15.09 7.60 37.21
N ARG A 191 -15.62 7.05 36.12
CA ARG A 191 -16.45 5.84 36.15
C ARG A 191 -15.61 4.66 35.69
N LEU A 192 -15.39 3.73 36.60
CA LEU A 192 -14.78 2.43 36.35
C LEU A 192 -15.87 1.39 36.61
N ASN A 193 -16.11 0.50 35.63
CA ASN A 193 -17.01 -0.63 35.80
C ASN A 193 -16.19 -1.90 36.03
#